data_AF-A0A3N2AW79-F1
#
_entry.id   AF-A0A3N2AW79-F1
#
_cell.length_a   1.000
_cell.length_b   1.000
_cell.length_c   1.000
_cell.angle_alpha   90.00
_cell.angle_beta   90.00
_cell.angle_gamma   90.00
#
_symmetry.space_group_name_H-M   'P 1'
#
loop_
_entity.id
_entity.type
_entity.pdbx_description
1 polymer ?
#
loop_
_entity_poly.entity_id
_entity_poly.type
_entity_poly.pdbx_seq_one_letter_code
_entity_poly.pdbx_strand_id
1 'polypeptide(L)'
;MAALTRIWGAVAALGAALIALAVGAAAVPWIAVPMVAAGIAQAVIAVAALRGTRWHPGIVLVPLLLPTIVWLGALLAVPEAASSLPMAPLLAESTLALGAAALLLLRRTHDDEPKPIHTVLGLLSSAAVVATIATTALAGTNAGQFAQPHGEHGIAVEEHGGH
;
A
#
# COMPACT_ATOMS: atom_id res chain seq x y z
N MET A 1 14.80 14.73 9.21
CA MET A 1 13.77 14.76 8.13
C MET A 1 13.91 13.62 7.14
N ALA A 2 15.11 13.33 6.61
CA ALA A 2 15.31 12.30 5.57
C ALA A 2 14.90 10.87 5.98
N ALA A 3 15.04 10.50 7.25
CA ALA A 3 14.57 9.21 7.74
C ALA A 3 13.04 9.14 7.86
N LEU A 4 12.40 10.25 8.27
CA LEU A 4 10.95 10.33 8.39
C LEU A 4 10.29 10.21 7.00
N THR A 5 10.80 10.92 5.99
CA THR A 5 10.29 10.81 4.61
C THR A 5 10.48 9.41 4.05
N ARG A 6 11.58 8.74 4.39
CA ARG A 6 11.82 7.33 4.00
C ARG A 6 10.81 6.38 4.63
N ILE A 7 10.52 6.52 5.92
CA ILE A 7 9.53 5.69 6.63
C ILE A 7 8.14 5.91 6.02
N TRP A 8 7.73 7.16 5.87
CA TRP A 8 6.45 7.49 5.24
C TRP A 8 6.34 6.95 3.81
N GLY A 9 7.39 7.13 3.00
CA GLY A 9 7.42 6.62 1.63
C GLY A 9 7.38 5.09 1.58
N ALA A 10 8.08 4.40 2.48
CA ALA A 10 8.07 2.94 2.54
C ALA A 10 6.70 2.39 2.98
N VAL A 11 6.09 2.99 4.01
CA VAL A 11 4.77 2.57 4.50
C VAL A 11 3.69 2.86 3.45
N ALA A 12 3.76 4.00 2.75
CA ALA A 12 2.87 4.29 1.64
C ALA A 12 3.03 3.30 0.47
N ALA A 13 4.27 2.94 0.10
CA ALA A 13 4.53 1.93 -0.93
C ALA A 13 3.98 0.55 -0.53
N LEU A 14 4.07 0.18 0.75
CA LEU A 14 3.48 -1.05 1.27
C LEU A 14 1.95 -1.03 1.16
N GLY A 15 1.31 0.09 1.51
CA GLY A 15 -0.13 0.27 1.34
C GLY A 15 -0.57 0.16 -0.12
N ALA A 16 0.16 0.82 -1.04
CA ALA A 16 -0.09 0.71 -2.48
C ALA A 16 0.04 -0.75 -2.96
N ALA A 17 1.10 -1.45 -2.54
CA ALA A 17 1.33 -2.85 -2.88
C ALA A 17 0.15 -3.75 -2.48
N LEU A 18 -0.38 -3.60 -1.28
CA LEU A 18 -1.51 -4.39 -0.79
C LEU A 18 -2.77 -4.15 -1.64
N ILE A 19 -3.05 -2.90 -1.99
CA ILE A 19 -4.22 -2.57 -2.82
C ILE A 19 -4.02 -3.08 -4.25
N ALA A 20 -2.84 -2.89 -4.85
CA ALA A 20 -2.53 -3.39 -6.19
C ALA A 20 -2.66 -4.92 -6.28
N LEU A 21 -2.20 -5.65 -5.26
CA LEU A 21 -2.35 -7.10 -5.17
C LEU A 21 -3.82 -7.52 -5.05
N ALA A 22 -4.61 -6.85 -4.20
CA ALA A 22 -6.03 -7.16 -4.03
C ALA A 22 -6.84 -6.88 -5.29
N VAL A 23 -6.58 -5.76 -5.97
CA VAL A 23 -7.21 -5.42 -7.25
C VAL A 23 -6.77 -6.40 -8.33
N GLY A 24 -5.47 -6.70 -8.42
CA GLY A 24 -4.92 -7.65 -9.38
C GLY A 24 -5.48 -9.06 -9.22
N ALA A 25 -5.65 -9.54 -7.99
CA ALA A 25 -6.22 -10.86 -7.71
C ALA A 25 -7.68 -11.01 -8.16
N ALA A 26 -8.42 -9.91 -8.27
CA ALA A 26 -9.81 -9.87 -8.70
C ALA A 26 -9.99 -9.51 -10.19
N ALA A 27 -8.91 -9.16 -10.89
CA ALA A 27 -8.96 -8.63 -12.24
C ALA A 27 -8.91 -9.72 -13.33
N VAL A 28 -9.29 -9.35 -14.55
CA VAL A 28 -9.08 -10.17 -15.75
C VAL A 28 -7.58 -10.35 -16.05
N PRO A 29 -7.15 -11.46 -16.68
CA PRO A 29 -5.73 -11.86 -16.73
C PRO A 29 -4.76 -10.78 -17.23
N TRP A 30 -5.15 -10.00 -18.25
CA TRP A 30 -4.30 -8.98 -18.85
C TRP A 30 -4.10 -7.74 -17.95
N ILE A 31 -4.99 -7.48 -16.98
CA ILE A 31 -4.81 -6.47 -15.93
C ILE A 31 -4.18 -7.12 -14.69
N ALA A 32 -4.59 -8.34 -14.35
CA ALA A 32 -4.14 -9.06 -13.17
C ALA A 32 -2.63 -9.25 -13.14
N VAL A 33 -2.03 -9.74 -14.23
CA VAL A 33 -0.59 -9.99 -14.33
C VAL A 33 0.24 -8.73 -14.04
N PRO A 34 0.03 -7.59 -14.73
CA PRO A 34 0.80 -6.38 -14.46
C PRO A 34 0.52 -5.79 -13.07
N MET A 35 -0.74 -5.83 -12.57
CA MET A 35 -1.08 -5.39 -11.21
C MET A 35 -0.34 -6.18 -10.14
N VAL A 36 -0.36 -7.52 -10.24
CA VAL A 36 0.27 -8.40 -9.25
C VAL A 36 1.78 -8.27 -9.30
N ALA A 37 2.38 -8.28 -10.49
CA ALA A 37 3.83 -8.09 -10.65
C ALA A 37 4.28 -6.74 -10.08
N ALA A 38 3.52 -5.68 -10.35
CA ALA A 38 3.78 -4.38 -9.78
C ALA A 38 3.62 -4.35 -8.26
N GLY A 39 2.55 -4.91 -7.72
CA GLY A 39 2.33 -4.98 -6.27
C GLY A 39 3.47 -5.69 -5.53
N ILE A 40 3.96 -6.81 -6.08
CA ILE A 40 5.14 -7.50 -5.54
C ILE A 40 6.37 -6.57 -5.58
N ALA A 41 6.62 -5.92 -6.71
CA ALA A 41 7.75 -5.03 -6.86
C ALA A 41 7.66 -3.78 -5.96
N GLN A 42 6.47 -3.22 -5.74
CA GLN A 42 6.21 -2.15 -4.76
C GLN A 42 6.52 -2.62 -3.32
N ALA A 43 6.12 -3.83 -2.96
CA ALA A 43 6.45 -4.42 -1.65
C ALA A 43 7.97 -4.60 -1.47
N VAL A 44 8.67 -5.05 -2.51
CA VAL A 44 10.13 -5.15 -2.50
C VAL A 44 10.79 -3.79 -2.32
N ILE A 45 10.31 -2.74 -3.00
CA ILE A 45 10.79 -1.36 -2.82
C ILE A 45 10.55 -0.88 -1.39
N ALA A 46 9.37 -1.13 -0.83
CA ALA A 46 9.04 -0.75 0.54
C ALA A 46 10.02 -1.37 1.55
N VAL A 47 10.28 -2.68 1.42
CA VAL A 47 11.26 -3.38 2.28
C VAL A 47 12.67 -2.84 2.05
N ALA A 48 13.10 -2.65 0.80
CA ALA A 48 14.42 -2.11 0.48
C ALA A 48 14.61 -0.69 1.07
N ALA A 49 13.58 0.15 1.03
CA ALA A 49 13.55 1.48 1.61
C ALA A 49 13.64 1.45 3.14
N LEU A 50 12.93 0.53 3.82
CA LEU A 50 13.06 0.35 5.27
C LEU A 50 14.47 -0.09 5.67
N ARG A 51 15.12 -0.95 4.86
CA ARG A 51 16.52 -1.35 5.05
C ARG A 51 17.52 -0.23 4.74
N GLY A 52 17.06 0.91 4.23
CA GLY A 52 17.91 2.05 3.88
C GLY A 52 18.67 1.89 2.57
N THR A 53 18.33 0.88 1.76
CA THR A 53 18.96 0.60 0.46
C THR A 53 18.68 1.75 -0.50
N ARG A 54 19.71 2.17 -1.25
CA ARG A 54 19.58 3.22 -2.27
C ARG A 54 19.50 2.55 -3.64
N TRP A 55 18.33 2.63 -4.27
CA TRP A 55 18.11 2.11 -5.61
C TRP A 55 18.08 3.25 -6.63
N HIS A 56 18.44 2.93 -7.86
CA HIS A 56 18.37 3.89 -8.96
C HIS A 56 16.92 4.38 -9.12
N PRO A 57 16.66 5.69 -9.36
CA PRO A 57 15.32 6.26 -9.47
C PRO A 57 14.38 5.48 -10.40
N GLY A 58 14.89 5.03 -11.56
CA GLY A 58 14.11 4.23 -12.49
C GLY A 58 13.60 2.91 -11.92
N ILE A 59 14.37 2.23 -11.06
CA ILE A 59 13.97 0.96 -10.43
C ILE A 59 12.86 1.19 -9.40
N VAL A 60 12.84 2.36 -8.76
CA VAL A 60 11.80 2.74 -7.79
C VAL A 60 10.54 3.24 -8.49
N LEU A 61 10.72 4.09 -9.50
CA LEU A 61 9.63 4.78 -10.18
C LEU A 61 8.79 3.83 -11.04
N VAL A 62 9.42 2.89 -11.76
CA VAL A 62 8.70 1.99 -12.67
C VAL A 62 7.64 1.17 -11.93
N PRO A 63 7.95 0.44 -10.84
CA PRO A 63 6.94 -0.34 -10.14
C PRO A 63 5.88 0.49 -9.43
N LEU A 64 6.23 1.69 -8.95
CA LEU A 64 5.27 2.57 -8.30
C LEU A 64 4.27 3.18 -9.28
N LEU A 65 4.68 3.50 -10.51
CA LEU A 65 3.80 4.10 -11.51
C LEU A 65 3.06 3.07 -12.37
N LEU A 66 3.58 1.84 -12.47
CA LEU A 66 3.01 0.80 -13.32
C LEU A 66 1.53 0.55 -12.96
N PRO A 67 1.16 0.51 -11.66
CA PRO A 67 -0.14 0.78 -11.08
C PRO A 67 -1.12 1.56 -11.94
N THR A 68 -0.84 2.84 -11.83
CA THR A 68 -1.55 3.97 -12.41
C THR A 68 -1.60 3.92 -13.92
N ILE A 69 -0.48 3.60 -14.56
CA ILE A 69 -0.39 3.55 -16.02
C ILE A 69 -1.30 2.46 -16.59
N VAL A 70 -1.31 1.28 -15.96
CA VAL A 70 -2.08 0.13 -16.45
C VAL A 70 -3.57 0.39 -16.36
N TRP A 71 -4.09 0.87 -15.22
CA TRP A 71 -5.54 1.09 -15.11
C TRP A 71 -6.02 2.29 -15.91
N LEU A 72 -5.22 3.36 -16.02
CA LEU A 72 -5.53 4.48 -16.93
C LEU A 72 -5.50 4.03 -18.39
N GLY A 73 -4.52 3.23 -18.78
CA GLY A 73 -4.44 2.64 -20.12
C GLY A 73 -5.65 1.76 -20.43
N ALA A 74 -6.12 0.97 -19.45
CA ALA A 74 -7.33 0.17 -19.58
C ALA A 74 -8.58 1.04 -19.84
N LEU A 75 -8.72 2.18 -19.14
CA LEU A 75 -9.82 3.12 -19.37
C LEU A 75 -9.80 3.74 -20.76
N LEU A 76 -8.62 4.04 -21.29
CA LEU A 76 -8.47 4.62 -22.63
C LEU A 76 -8.70 3.59 -23.73
N ALA A 77 -8.23 2.35 -23.54
CA ALA A 77 -8.34 1.28 -24.53
C ALA A 77 -9.74 0.65 -24.54
N VAL A 78 -10.40 0.53 -23.39
CA VAL A 78 -11.71 -0.10 -23.23
C VAL A 78 -12.58 0.76 -22.30
N PRO A 79 -13.21 1.83 -22.83
CA PRO A 79 -14.01 2.76 -22.01
C PRO A 79 -15.17 2.08 -21.26
N GLU A 80 -15.72 1.01 -21.84
CA GLU A 80 -16.80 0.22 -21.25
C GLU A 80 -16.39 -0.45 -19.93
N ALA A 81 -15.10 -0.77 -19.78
CA ALA A 81 -14.56 -1.38 -18.57
C ALA A 81 -14.57 -0.41 -17.37
N ALA A 82 -14.71 0.91 -17.59
CA ALA A 82 -14.74 1.91 -16.53
C ALA A 82 -15.79 1.63 -15.46
N SER A 83 -16.94 1.09 -15.85
CA SER A 83 -18.04 0.74 -14.95
C SER A 83 -17.74 -0.50 -14.08
N SER A 84 -16.81 -1.34 -14.51
CA SER A 84 -16.42 -2.59 -13.84
C SER A 84 -15.17 -2.47 -12.97
N LEU A 85 -14.41 -1.40 -13.12
CA LEU A 85 -13.17 -1.20 -12.37
C LEU A 85 -13.47 -0.69 -10.95
N PRO A 86 -12.77 -1.22 -9.93
CA PRO A 86 -12.88 -0.73 -8.57
C PRO A 86 -12.17 0.64 -8.46
N MET A 87 -12.87 1.71 -8.83
CA MET A 87 -12.27 3.05 -8.97
C MET A 87 -11.70 3.60 -7.67
N ALA A 88 -12.41 3.44 -6.55
CA ALA A 88 -11.94 3.90 -5.25
C ALA A 88 -10.62 3.21 -4.82
N PRO A 89 -10.50 1.87 -4.91
CA PRO A 89 -9.23 1.17 -4.71
C PRO A 89 -8.09 1.66 -5.62
N LEU A 90 -8.35 1.83 -6.91
CA LEU A 90 -7.34 2.29 -7.88
C LEU A 90 -6.84 3.71 -7.55
N LEU A 91 -7.73 4.61 -7.18
CA LEU A 91 -7.35 5.97 -6.76
C LEU A 91 -6.55 5.98 -5.45
N ALA A 92 -6.95 5.15 -4.48
CA ALA A 92 -6.23 5.01 -3.22
C ALA A 92 -4.81 4.45 -3.45
N GLU A 93 -4.69 3.40 -4.26
CA GLU A 93 -3.41 2.83 -4.69
C GLU A 93 -2.52 3.89 -5.34
N SER A 94 -3.04 4.60 -6.34
CA SER A 94 -2.25 5.56 -7.11
C SER A 94 -1.85 6.77 -6.26
N THR A 95 -2.70 7.20 -5.33
CA THR A 95 -2.36 8.26 -4.36
C THR A 95 -1.19 7.85 -3.47
N LEU A 96 -1.25 6.61 -2.93
CA LEU A 96 -0.19 6.07 -2.09
C LEU A 96 1.10 5.83 -2.88
N ALA A 97 1.02 5.30 -4.10
CA ALA A 97 2.17 5.00 -4.93
C ALA A 97 2.88 6.28 -5.41
N LEU A 98 2.13 7.30 -5.82
CA LEU A 98 2.67 8.62 -6.18
C LEU A 98 3.28 9.33 -4.96
N GLY A 99 2.59 9.28 -3.82
CA GLY A 99 3.12 9.81 -2.55
C GLY A 99 4.42 9.12 -2.15
N ALA A 100 4.48 7.80 -2.25
CA ALA A 100 5.68 7.01 -2.01
C ALA A 100 6.81 7.38 -2.97
N ALA A 101 6.52 7.48 -4.27
CA ALA A 101 7.52 7.87 -5.27
C ALA A 101 8.09 9.25 -4.96
N ALA A 102 7.24 10.24 -4.67
CA ALA A 102 7.66 11.58 -4.30
C ALA A 102 8.55 11.55 -3.04
N LEU A 103 8.12 10.88 -1.97
CA LEU A 103 8.85 10.84 -0.70
C LEU A 103 10.19 10.10 -0.79
N LEU A 104 10.26 9.03 -1.58
CA LEU A 104 11.49 8.24 -1.76
C LEU A 104 12.49 8.94 -2.68
N LEU A 105 12.03 9.69 -3.68
CA LEU A 105 12.87 10.40 -4.65
C LEU A 105 13.31 11.79 -4.17
N LEU A 106 12.49 12.49 -3.40
CA LEU A 106 12.81 13.82 -2.84
C LEU A 106 13.72 13.75 -1.60
N ARG A 107 14.18 12.56 -1.21
CA ARG A 107 15.01 12.38 -0.01
C ARG A 107 16.34 13.11 -0.16
N ARG A 108 16.54 14.18 0.63
CA ARG A 108 17.83 14.84 0.80
C ARG A 108 18.84 13.92 1.50
N THR A 109 20.09 13.97 1.04
CA THR A 109 21.26 13.34 1.68
C THR A 109 21.62 14.08 2.96
N HIS A 110 20.90 13.79 4.05
CA HIS A 110 21.39 14.11 5.39
C HIS A 110 21.58 12.80 6.13
N ASP A 111 22.82 12.53 6.52
CA ASP A 111 23.24 11.34 7.28
C ASP A 111 22.96 11.48 8.78
N ASP A 112 22.16 12.47 9.19
CA ASP A 112 21.74 12.61 10.58
C ASP A 112 20.90 11.41 11.00
N GLU A 113 21.44 10.65 11.95
CA GLU A 113 20.77 9.50 12.53
C GLU A 113 19.50 9.98 13.25
N PRO A 114 18.31 9.51 12.85
CA PRO A 114 17.07 9.94 13.46
C PRO A 114 17.00 9.45 14.90
N LYS A 115 16.63 10.34 15.83
CA LYS A 115 16.34 9.93 17.21
C LYS A 115 15.23 8.87 17.21
N PRO A 116 15.33 7.78 18.00
CA PRO A 116 14.41 6.65 17.97
C PRO A 116 12.93 7.03 18.10
N ILE A 117 12.61 8.01 18.96
CA ILE A 117 11.24 8.47 19.17
C ILE A 117 10.58 9.05 17.91
N HIS A 118 11.34 9.74 17.06
CA HIS A 118 10.80 10.31 15.81
C HIS A 118 10.55 9.22 14.77
N THR A 119 11.36 8.17 14.77
CA THR A 119 11.16 6.97 13.95
C THR A 119 9.86 6.27 14.34
N VAL A 120 9.63 6.06 15.64
CA VAL A 120 8.41 5.41 16.15
C VAL A 120 7.17 6.26 15.83
N LEU A 121 7.21 7.56 16.10
CA LEU A 121 6.08 8.46 15.79
C LEU A 121 5.81 8.53 14.28
N GLY A 122 6.86 8.57 13.46
CA GLY A 122 6.74 8.53 12.00
C GLY A 122 6.11 7.24 11.48
N LEU A 123 6.53 6.11 12.04
CA LEU A 123 5.97 4.80 11.71
C LEU A 123 4.50 4.70 12.12
N LEU A 124 4.16 5.06 13.37
CA LEU A 124 2.79 4.99 13.87
C LEU A 124 1.85 5.92 13.10
N SER A 125 2.26 7.16 12.84
CA SER A 125 1.45 8.12 12.11
C SER A 125 1.22 7.71 10.66
N SER A 126 2.28 7.32 9.94
CA SER A 126 2.14 6.82 8.56
C SER A 126 1.32 5.54 8.51
N ALA A 127 1.53 4.60 9.43
CA ALA A 127 0.77 3.36 9.50
C ALA A 127 -0.72 3.61 9.77
N ALA A 128 -1.08 4.51 10.68
CA ALA A 128 -2.48 4.84 10.95
C ALA A 128 -3.18 5.43 9.72
N VAL A 129 -2.51 6.36 9.02
CA VAL A 129 -3.05 6.96 7.79
C VAL A 129 -3.20 5.92 6.69
N VAL A 130 -2.14 5.15 6.41
CA VAL A 130 -2.14 4.12 5.37
C VAL A 130 -3.12 3.00 5.69
N ALA A 131 -3.24 2.56 6.94
CA ALA A 131 -4.21 1.55 7.34
C ALA A 131 -5.64 2.02 7.11
N THR A 132 -5.96 3.28 7.41
CA THR A 132 -7.29 3.85 7.16
C THR A 132 -7.62 3.85 5.66
N ILE A 133 -6.68 4.29 4.83
CA ILE A 133 -6.85 4.33 3.37
C ILE A 133 -6.95 2.91 2.81
N ALA A 134 -6.04 2.01 3.18
CA ALA A 134 -6.02 0.65 2.68
C ALA A 134 -7.24 -0.15 3.12
N THR A 135 -7.72 0.02 4.36
CA THR A 135 -8.92 -0.67 4.86
C THR A 135 -10.16 -0.25 4.09
N THR A 136 -10.35 1.07 3.90
CA THR A 136 -11.51 1.58 3.14
C THR A 136 -11.43 1.20 1.66
N ALA A 137 -10.24 1.21 1.07
CA ALA A 137 -10.01 0.71 -0.29
C ALA A 137 -10.33 -0.79 -0.40
N LEU A 138 -9.75 -1.63 0.45
CA LEU A 138 -9.95 -3.09 0.40
C LEU A 138 -11.41 -3.49 0.62
N ALA A 139 -12.16 -2.76 1.46
CA ALA A 139 -13.60 -2.96 1.62
C ALA A 139 -14.38 -2.81 0.30
N GLY A 140 -13.89 -1.98 -0.63
CA GLY A 140 -14.46 -1.80 -1.97
C GLY A 140 -14.00 -2.83 -3.01
N THR A 141 -13.24 -3.85 -2.62
CA THR A 141 -12.78 -4.92 -3.52
C THR A 141 -13.50 -6.24 -3.24
N ASN A 142 -13.39 -7.22 -4.15
CA ASN A 142 -13.88 -8.57 -3.90
C ASN A 142 -13.30 -9.17 -2.61
N ALA A 143 -12.03 -8.88 -2.28
CA ALA A 143 -11.42 -9.35 -1.04
C ALA A 143 -12.16 -8.85 0.21
N GLY A 144 -12.68 -7.62 0.18
CA GLY A 144 -13.53 -7.07 1.24
C GLY A 144 -14.92 -7.68 1.27
N GLN A 145 -15.53 -7.93 0.10
CA GLN A 145 -16.87 -8.53 0.01
C GLN A 145 -16.92 -9.98 0.53
N PHE A 146 -15.84 -10.73 0.35
CA PHE A 146 -15.73 -12.12 0.82
C PHE A 146 -15.01 -12.26 2.17
N ALA A 147 -14.67 -11.14 2.83
CA ALA A 147 -14.09 -11.18 4.16
C ALA A 147 -15.13 -11.69 5.16
N GLN A 148 -14.93 -12.91 5.67
CA GLN A 148 -15.76 -13.44 6.75
C GLN A 148 -15.35 -12.80 8.08
N PRO A 149 -16.29 -12.47 8.98
CA PRO A 149 -15.95 -12.03 10.32
C PRO A 149 -15.20 -13.16 11.04
N HIS A 150 -13.89 -12.98 11.23
CA HIS A 150 -13.10 -13.87 12.06
C HIS A 150 -13.49 -13.56 13.51
N GLY A 151 -14.07 -14.55 14.19
CA GLY A 151 -14.89 -14.38 15.39
C GLY A 151 -14.29 -13.49 16.47
N GLU A 152 -15.19 -12.81 17.19
CA GLU A 152 -14.88 -12.15 18.45
C GLU A 152 -14.29 -13.20 19.40
N HIS A 153 -13.00 -13.07 19.72
CA HIS A 153 -12.42 -13.79 20.85
C HIS A 153 -12.98 -13.15 22.13
N GLY A 154 -14.22 -13.54 22.48
CA GLY A 154 -14.80 -13.24 23.77
C GLY A 154 -13.87 -13.77 24.85
N ILE A 155 -13.41 -12.88 25.72
CA ILE A 155 -12.70 -13.26 26.94
C ILE A 155 -13.76 -13.92 27.82
N ALA A 156 -13.83 -15.26 27.79
CA ALA A 156 -14.66 -16.01 28.72
C ALA A 156 -14.08 -15.79 30.12
N VAL A 157 -14.65 -14.84 30.85
CA VAL A 157 -14.40 -14.71 32.29
C VAL A 157 -15.13 -15.88 32.94
N GLU A 158 -14.38 -16.94 33.26
CA GLU A 158 -14.86 -18.02 34.13
C GLU A 158 -15.20 -17.42 35.51
N GLU A 159 -16.47 -17.14 35.74
CA GLU A 159 -17.01 -16.80 37.04
C GLU A 159 -16.90 -18.05 37.94
N HIS A 160 -15.80 -18.16 38.67
CA HIS A 160 -15.63 -19.15 39.74
C HIS A 160 -16.58 -18.79 40.89
N GLY A 161 -17.81 -19.30 40.83
CA GLY A 161 -18.75 -19.29 41.95
C GLY A 161 -18.16 -20.05 43.14
N GLY A 162 -17.96 -19.33 44.25
CA GLY A 162 -17.56 -19.89 45.53
C GLY A 162 -18.67 -20.76 46.13
N HIS A 163 -18.25 -21.90 46.68
CA HIS A 163 -19.03 -22.75 47.57
C HIS A 163 -18.95 -22.26 49.02
#